data_AF-A0A9D6SCF7-F1
#
_entry.id   AF-A0A9D6SCF7-F1
#
_cell.length_a   1.000
_cell.length_b   1.000
_cell.length_c   1.000
_cell.angle_alpha   90.00
_cell.angle_beta   90.00
_cell.angle_gamma   90.00
#
_symmetry.space_group_name_H-M   'P 1'
#
loop_
_entity.id
_entity.type
_entity.pdbx_description
1 polymer ?
#
loop_
_entity_poly.entity_id
_entity_poly.type
_entity_poly.pdbx_seq_one_letter_code
_entity_poly.pdbx_strand_id
1 'polypeptide(L)'
;CRIRSAEAEGRWREAGEHWEKREAWEDAARCWNRAGEAARGNECLAWSRQAEGNWAEAARLWKGAGNPERAAAAWRQAGREQEALREEAGLQESKQRWEEAAVIWERLGEERRAIRCRATRAESDGDWAVAAREWERMEEFTAAANAWRKADAPAEVRRCAIKIDLAAGRYARAAEAAEEIADFREAAAAWRQALAAGQRPRRPLPLPLPEDARNPWAPGCPRARLAGRDSRPGTRMDPLSRALVCEVRAAEDAGDYGTAERLWTDLRDRGQALRCRVASLRNQGRGADAAALLEERGKLEAARSAWMEAGQPDRAARCEAVYLEKTKRFQKAADVWERLGEAASAARCRGRHFLRRGDFDAAEGFLAEAGVEGKALQRVVRAIQCIRRKDFDQAERLLTEAGEEGKLALRMLRTARAAAARRLPARGPSGRKRPSLRRAYELAEWGRTLPASATVGAGWSPVGHRPKRRQGSRTPGAGHGSLPLFPETGTSPSRREARRRTSPAAWGSPETEGALPLQERILARVARVPGLTCMELAEMTDLPVAGIKPVLRDLVRKGRLRKTGLTRGTRYWLPGSVPKTGDPDGV
;
A
#
# COMPACT_ATOMS: atom_id res chain seq x y z
N CYS A 1 68.15 44.27 36.92
CA CYS A 1 68.88 44.76 35.72
C CYS A 1 68.73 43.82 34.52
N ARG A 2 69.15 42.54 34.59
CA ARG A 2 69.08 41.62 33.43
C ARG A 2 67.68 41.48 32.78
N ILE A 3 66.63 41.34 33.60
CA ILE A 3 65.24 41.19 33.08
C ILE A 3 64.77 42.45 32.33
N ARG A 4 64.98 43.64 32.92
CA ARG A 4 64.64 44.93 32.28
C ARG A 4 65.48 45.20 31.03
N SER A 5 66.73 44.73 30.98
CA SER A 5 67.55 44.77 29.75
C SER A 5 66.92 43.94 28.63
N ALA A 6 66.49 42.70 28.94
CA ALA A 6 65.81 41.84 27.98
C ALA A 6 64.48 42.46 27.48
N GLU A 7 63.70 43.11 28.35
CA GLU A 7 62.52 43.88 27.92
C GLU A 7 62.87 45.04 26.97
N ALA A 8 63.91 45.83 27.29
CA ALA A 8 64.33 46.96 26.49
C ALA A 8 64.86 46.53 25.10
N GLU A 9 65.48 45.36 25.03
CA GLU A 9 65.98 44.75 23.78
C GLU A 9 64.88 44.02 22.99
N GLY A 10 63.62 44.02 23.47
CA GLY A 10 62.50 43.33 22.81
C GLY A 10 62.56 41.79 22.91
N ARG A 11 63.44 41.25 23.75
CA ARG A 11 63.53 39.81 24.07
C ARG A 11 62.44 39.39 25.05
N TRP A 12 61.18 39.59 24.64
CA TRP A 12 59.99 39.46 25.50
C TRP A 12 59.82 38.06 26.11
N ARG A 13 60.14 36.99 25.37
CA ARG A 13 60.07 35.59 25.88
C ARG A 13 61.03 35.35 27.04
N GLU A 14 62.30 35.73 26.89
CA GLU A 14 63.33 35.58 27.93
C GLU A 14 63.02 36.44 29.16
N ALA A 15 62.54 37.66 28.94
CA ALA A 15 62.07 38.53 30.02
C ALA A 15 60.88 37.89 30.77
N GLY A 16 59.92 37.29 30.04
CA GLY A 16 58.79 36.55 30.59
C GLY A 16 59.24 35.39 31.50
N GLU A 17 60.15 34.53 31.02
CA GLU A 17 60.69 33.42 31.81
C GLU A 17 61.41 33.88 33.08
N HIS A 18 62.16 34.98 33.00
CA HIS A 18 62.85 35.52 34.15
C HIS A 18 61.88 36.13 35.18
N TRP A 19 60.80 36.77 34.74
CA TRP A 19 59.74 37.27 35.64
C TRP A 19 58.95 36.12 36.27
N GLU A 20 58.62 35.06 35.52
CA GLU A 20 58.00 33.83 36.05
C GLU A 20 58.84 33.21 37.16
N LYS A 21 60.17 33.08 36.96
CA LYS A 21 61.11 32.54 37.98
C LYS A 21 61.16 33.36 39.26
N ARG A 22 60.72 34.62 39.21
CA ARG A 22 60.63 35.52 40.36
C ARG A 22 59.21 35.64 40.90
N GLU A 23 58.26 34.90 40.33
CA GLU A 23 56.83 34.94 40.67
C GLU A 23 56.22 36.35 40.50
N ALA A 24 56.83 37.18 39.64
CA ALA A 24 56.31 38.51 39.28
C ALA A 24 55.27 38.36 38.16
N TRP A 25 54.14 37.77 38.49
CA TRP A 25 53.17 37.22 37.55
C TRP A 25 52.57 38.25 36.57
N GLU A 26 52.24 39.48 37.01
CA GLU A 26 51.69 40.51 36.11
C GLU A 26 52.73 41.02 35.09
N ASP A 27 53.98 41.20 35.53
CA ASP A 27 55.09 41.58 34.66
C ASP A 27 55.41 40.46 33.65
N ALA A 28 55.41 39.21 34.11
CA ALA A 28 55.56 38.03 33.25
C ALA A 28 54.45 37.98 32.19
N ALA A 29 53.18 38.15 32.60
CA ALA A 29 52.04 38.13 31.70
C ALA A 29 52.13 39.20 30.61
N ARG A 30 52.51 40.43 30.97
CA ARG A 30 52.74 41.52 30.01
C ARG A 30 53.79 41.13 28.98
N CYS A 31 54.90 40.55 29.42
CA CYS A 31 55.97 40.10 28.52
C CYS A 31 55.51 38.96 27.59
N TRP A 32 54.79 37.97 28.10
CA TRP A 32 54.24 36.88 27.28
C TRP A 32 53.23 37.37 26.23
N ASN A 33 52.35 38.30 26.61
CA ASN A 33 51.40 38.90 25.66
C ASN A 33 52.12 39.66 24.54
N ARG A 34 53.18 40.41 24.86
CA ARG A 34 54.02 41.09 23.86
C ARG A 34 54.82 40.12 22.99
N ALA A 35 55.15 38.95 23.51
CA ALA A 35 55.77 37.86 22.75
C ALA A 35 54.78 37.10 21.85
N GLY A 36 53.48 37.41 21.92
CA GLY A 36 52.42 36.71 21.18
C GLY A 36 51.96 35.40 21.83
N GLU A 37 52.42 35.08 23.05
CA GLU A 37 52.07 33.87 23.78
C GLU A 37 50.93 34.13 24.78
N ALA A 38 49.75 34.51 24.26
CA ALA A 38 48.61 34.92 25.07
C ALA A 38 48.16 33.87 26.09
N ALA A 39 48.26 32.58 25.76
CA ALA A 39 47.91 31.49 26.69
C ALA A 39 48.78 31.53 27.95
N ARG A 40 50.12 31.62 27.78
CA ARG A 40 51.08 31.70 28.89
C ARG A 40 50.94 33.01 29.67
N GLY A 41 50.61 34.10 28.98
CA GLY A 41 50.23 35.36 29.61
C GLY A 41 49.03 35.21 30.55
N ASN A 42 47.99 34.50 30.10
CA ASN A 42 46.81 34.18 30.91
C ASN A 42 47.15 33.26 32.09
N GLU A 43 48.05 32.28 31.94
CA GLU A 43 48.51 31.44 33.06
C GLU A 43 49.17 32.27 34.16
N CYS A 44 50.04 33.20 33.78
CA CYS A 44 50.70 34.11 34.72
C CYS A 44 49.66 34.97 35.46
N LEU A 45 48.75 35.63 34.73
CA LEU A 45 47.68 36.41 35.38
C LEU A 45 46.81 35.54 36.29
N ALA A 46 46.53 34.29 35.90
CA ALA A 46 45.75 33.37 36.72
C ALA A 46 46.46 33.09 38.05
N TRP A 47 47.77 32.83 38.05
CA TRP A 47 48.55 32.69 39.28
C TRP A 47 48.51 33.93 40.17
N SER A 48 48.61 35.14 39.60
CA SER A 48 48.46 36.41 40.34
C SER A 48 47.11 36.48 41.04
N ARG A 49 46.02 36.23 40.30
CA ARG A 49 44.65 36.28 40.84
C ARG A 49 44.40 35.21 41.90
N GLN A 50 45.03 34.04 41.79
CA GLN A 50 44.97 33.01 42.85
C GLN A 50 45.69 33.48 44.13
N ALA A 51 46.85 34.11 44.00
CA ALA A 51 47.59 34.66 45.15
C ALA A 51 46.79 35.78 45.85
N GLU A 52 46.00 36.54 45.09
CA GLU A 52 45.06 37.56 45.61
C GLU A 52 43.76 36.98 46.19
N GLY A 53 43.52 35.67 46.07
CA GLY A 53 42.28 35.01 46.49
C GLY A 53 41.08 35.29 45.55
N ASN A 54 41.29 35.93 44.41
CA ASN A 54 40.27 36.17 43.39
C ASN A 54 40.13 34.94 42.46
N TRP A 55 39.65 33.85 43.05
CA TRP A 55 39.56 32.54 42.41
C TRP A 55 38.66 32.52 41.16
N ALA A 56 37.60 33.34 41.12
CA ALA A 56 36.69 33.42 39.98
C ALA A 56 37.35 34.02 38.73
N GLU A 57 38.16 35.07 38.89
CA GLU A 57 38.90 35.66 37.78
C GLU A 57 40.04 34.74 37.34
N ALA A 58 40.76 34.15 38.29
CA ALA A 58 41.77 33.14 38.00
C ALA A 58 41.20 31.98 37.17
N ALA A 59 40.00 31.49 37.48
CA ALA A 59 39.36 30.42 36.72
C ALA A 59 39.07 30.80 35.26
N ARG A 60 38.62 32.05 35.01
CA ARG A 60 38.43 32.57 33.64
C ARG A 60 39.74 32.67 32.88
N LEU A 61 40.81 33.09 33.55
CA LEU A 61 42.14 33.18 32.97
C LEU A 61 42.71 31.78 32.66
N TRP A 62 42.55 30.81 33.55
CA TRP A 62 42.91 29.41 33.29
C TRP A 62 42.16 28.82 32.10
N LYS A 63 40.87 29.15 31.95
CA LYS A 63 40.07 28.77 30.78
C LYS A 63 40.63 29.42 29.50
N GLY A 64 40.95 30.72 29.54
CA GLY A 64 41.59 31.43 28.43
C GLY A 64 42.99 30.92 28.08
N ALA A 65 43.68 30.30 29.02
CA ALA A 65 44.96 29.62 28.81
C ALA A 65 44.80 28.19 28.25
N GLY A 66 43.58 27.64 28.18
CA GLY A 66 43.35 26.27 27.74
C GLY A 66 43.67 25.21 28.81
N ASN A 67 43.69 25.58 30.10
CA ASN A 67 43.92 24.67 31.23
C ASN A 67 42.60 24.43 32.02
N PRO A 68 41.67 23.60 31.51
CA PRO A 68 40.36 23.38 32.15
C PRO A 68 40.46 22.71 33.54
N GLU A 69 41.50 21.91 33.81
CA GLU A 69 41.73 21.30 35.13
C GLU A 69 41.94 22.37 36.22
N ARG A 70 42.83 23.34 35.94
CA ARG A 70 43.09 24.46 36.85
C ARG A 70 41.91 25.41 36.93
N ALA A 71 41.19 25.61 35.83
CA ALA A 71 39.97 26.40 35.82
C ALA A 71 38.89 25.78 36.74
N ALA A 72 38.65 24.47 36.63
CA ALA A 72 37.71 23.75 37.49
C ALA A 72 38.11 23.86 38.97
N ALA A 73 39.38 23.64 39.30
CA ALA A 73 39.88 23.77 40.67
C ALA A 73 39.67 25.19 41.23
N ALA A 74 39.98 26.23 40.45
CA ALA A 74 39.76 27.62 40.84
C ALA A 74 38.27 27.94 41.02
N TRP A 75 37.37 27.41 40.18
CA TRP A 75 35.92 27.56 40.38
C TRP A 75 35.43 26.93 41.69
N ARG A 76 35.93 25.75 42.06
CA ARG A 76 35.58 25.12 43.35
C ARG A 76 36.05 25.97 44.53
N GLN A 77 37.26 26.50 44.48
CA GLN A 77 37.78 27.42 45.51
C GLN A 77 36.97 28.73 45.60
N ALA A 78 36.38 29.17 44.49
CA ALA A 78 35.46 30.31 44.45
C ALA A 78 34.05 29.98 45.00
N GLY A 79 33.76 28.75 45.43
CA GLY A 79 32.44 28.30 45.85
C GLY A 79 31.42 28.15 44.71
N ARG A 80 31.91 28.07 43.47
CA ARG A 80 31.11 28.03 42.23
C ARG A 80 31.11 26.63 41.63
N GLU A 81 30.42 25.71 42.31
CA GLU A 81 30.45 24.28 41.98
C GLU A 81 29.88 23.96 40.59
N GLN A 82 28.84 24.68 40.14
CA GLN A 82 28.27 24.44 38.81
C GLN A 82 29.26 24.78 37.68
N GLU A 83 29.98 25.90 37.79
CA GLU A 83 31.01 26.26 36.81
C GLU A 83 32.19 25.27 36.84
N ALA A 84 32.59 24.80 38.02
CA ALA A 84 33.62 23.77 38.14
C ALA A 84 33.23 22.47 37.42
N LEU A 85 32.02 21.98 37.67
CA LEU A 85 31.48 20.77 37.02
C LEU A 85 31.38 20.95 35.50
N ARG A 86 31.04 22.14 34.99
CA ARG A 86 31.03 22.40 33.53
C ARG A 86 32.41 22.28 32.89
N GLU A 87 33.44 22.83 33.54
CA GLU A 87 34.83 22.71 33.05
C GLU A 87 35.34 21.27 33.16
N GLU A 88 34.98 20.56 34.24
CA GLU A 88 35.31 19.14 34.41
C GLU A 88 34.65 18.26 33.35
N ALA A 89 33.36 18.46 33.05
CA ALA A 89 32.67 17.73 32.00
C ALA A 89 33.31 17.97 30.62
N GLY A 90 33.63 19.23 30.29
CA GLY A 90 34.32 19.57 29.04
C GLY A 90 35.72 18.96 28.94
N LEU A 91 36.44 18.88 30.06
CA LEU A 91 37.71 18.16 30.13
C LEU A 91 37.51 16.66 29.84
N GLN A 92 36.51 16.01 30.44
CA GLN A 92 36.24 14.59 30.19
C GLN A 92 35.85 14.32 28.73
N GLU A 93 35.09 15.22 28.09
CA GLU A 93 34.82 15.15 26.64
C GLU A 93 36.12 15.23 25.83
N SER A 94 37.02 16.16 26.15
CA SER A 94 38.30 16.29 25.44
C SER A 94 39.21 15.06 25.58
N LYS A 95 39.12 14.36 26.72
CA LYS A 95 39.80 13.08 26.99
C LYS A 95 39.06 11.86 26.41
N GLN A 96 37.94 12.06 25.69
CA GLN A 96 37.08 11.01 25.16
C GLN A 96 36.52 10.06 26.25
N ARG A 97 36.42 10.53 27.50
CA ARG A 97 35.80 9.81 28.62
C ARG A 97 34.32 10.13 28.69
N TRP A 98 33.61 9.69 27.67
CA TRP A 98 32.22 10.06 27.41
C TRP A 98 31.24 9.66 28.53
N GLU A 99 31.48 8.54 29.23
CA GLU A 99 30.65 8.11 30.36
C GLU A 99 30.73 9.07 31.55
N GLU A 100 31.96 9.40 31.98
CA GLU A 100 32.23 10.34 33.06
C GLU A 100 31.63 11.72 32.73
N ALA A 101 31.82 12.19 31.49
CA ALA A 101 31.24 13.44 31.02
C ALA A 101 29.70 13.43 31.08
N ALA A 102 29.05 12.34 30.65
CA ALA A 102 27.60 12.23 30.66
C ALA A 102 27.02 12.34 32.08
N VAL A 103 27.63 11.68 33.06
CA VAL A 103 27.21 11.74 34.48
C VAL A 103 27.30 13.16 35.02
N ILE A 104 28.37 13.89 34.68
CA ILE A 104 28.53 15.28 35.14
C ILE A 104 27.49 16.19 34.46
N TRP A 105 27.22 16.02 33.17
CA TRP A 105 26.19 16.78 32.46
C TRP A 105 24.78 16.51 33.01
N GLU A 106 24.46 15.29 33.41
CA GLU A 106 23.18 14.98 34.09
C GLU A 106 23.05 15.69 35.43
N ARG A 107 24.11 15.69 36.24
CA ARG A 107 24.13 16.42 37.53
C ARG A 107 23.91 17.92 37.35
N LEU A 108 24.36 18.47 36.21
CA LEU A 108 24.14 19.87 35.83
C LEU A 108 22.75 20.13 35.25
N GLY A 109 21.93 19.12 34.99
CA GLY A 109 20.64 19.24 34.32
C GLY A 109 20.73 19.48 32.81
N GLU A 110 21.92 19.33 32.22
CA GLU A 110 22.19 19.55 30.79
C GLU A 110 21.93 18.25 30.00
N GLU A 111 20.69 17.76 30.04
CA GLU A 111 20.27 16.45 29.52
C GLU A 111 20.70 16.21 28.06
N ARG A 112 20.56 17.22 27.19
CA ARG A 112 20.92 17.12 25.76
C ARG A 112 22.42 16.85 25.56
N ARG A 113 23.31 17.38 26.42
CA ARG A 113 24.75 17.09 26.34
C ARG A 113 25.07 15.70 26.89
N ALA A 114 24.43 15.31 27.99
CA ALA A 114 24.60 13.98 28.55
C ALA A 114 24.21 12.87 27.54
N ILE A 115 23.07 13.04 26.86
CA ILE A 115 22.63 12.11 25.81
C ILE A 115 23.65 12.07 24.66
N ARG A 116 24.18 13.23 24.23
CA ARG A 116 25.23 13.29 23.19
C ARG A 116 26.46 12.48 23.60
N CYS A 117 26.96 12.67 24.82
CA CYS A 117 28.11 11.91 25.32
C CYS A 117 27.83 10.39 25.31
N ARG A 118 26.65 9.96 25.78
CA ARG A 118 26.26 8.54 25.70
C ARG A 118 26.19 8.02 24.28
N ALA A 119 25.62 8.79 23.35
CA ALA A 119 25.55 8.44 21.94
C ALA A 119 26.95 8.26 21.35
N THR A 120 27.85 9.23 21.57
CA THR A 120 29.24 9.17 21.08
C THR A 120 30.03 8.02 21.69
N ARG A 121 29.82 7.69 22.97
CA ARG A 121 30.38 6.48 23.58
C ARG A 121 29.91 5.22 22.87
N ALA A 122 28.60 5.07 22.69
CA ALA A 122 28.06 3.90 22.02
C ALA A 122 28.57 3.79 20.57
N GLU A 123 28.83 4.91 19.89
CA GLU A 123 29.49 4.91 18.58
C GLU A 123 30.96 4.45 18.64
N SER A 124 31.72 4.84 19.68
CA SER A 124 33.11 4.39 19.85
C SER A 124 33.20 2.91 20.20
N ASP A 125 32.24 2.40 20.95
CA ASP A 125 32.18 1.01 21.39
C ASP A 125 31.64 0.08 20.27
N GLY A 126 31.11 0.65 19.19
CA GLY A 126 30.52 -0.08 18.06
C GLY A 126 29.06 -0.52 18.29
N ASP A 127 28.47 -0.12 19.41
CA ASP A 127 27.07 -0.36 19.78
C ASP A 127 26.11 0.59 19.03
N TRP A 128 26.12 0.50 17.70
CA TRP A 128 25.41 1.42 16.80
C TRP A 128 23.90 1.53 17.08
N ALA A 129 23.26 0.45 17.57
CA ALA A 129 21.84 0.47 17.92
C ALA A 129 21.55 1.32 19.17
N VAL A 130 22.44 1.31 20.16
CA VAL A 130 22.31 2.15 21.36
C VAL A 130 22.56 3.60 21.00
N ALA A 131 23.64 3.87 20.24
CA ALA A 131 23.95 5.20 19.73
C ALA A 131 22.76 5.81 18.97
N ALA A 132 22.15 5.04 18.07
CA ALA A 132 21.02 5.50 17.28
C ALA A 132 19.81 5.91 18.15
N ARG A 133 19.49 5.14 19.20
CA ARG A 133 18.40 5.47 20.14
C ARG A 133 18.67 6.74 20.93
N GLU A 134 19.91 6.95 21.38
CA GLU A 134 20.29 8.19 22.06
C GLU A 134 20.20 9.39 21.11
N TRP A 135 20.63 9.25 19.85
CA TRP A 135 20.44 10.29 18.83
C TRP A 135 18.95 10.57 18.54
N GLU A 136 18.08 9.55 18.54
CA GLU A 136 16.64 9.73 18.39
C GLU A 136 16.01 10.50 19.55
N ARG A 137 16.46 10.26 20.80
CA ARG A 137 16.01 11.02 21.98
C ARG A 137 16.36 12.51 21.87
N MET A 138 17.48 12.84 21.23
CA MET A 138 17.87 14.22 20.94
C MET A 138 17.19 14.83 19.72
N GLU A 139 16.33 14.08 19.02
CA GLU A 139 15.72 14.46 17.74
C GLU A 139 16.74 14.72 16.61
N GLU A 140 17.98 14.22 16.74
CA GLU A 140 19.04 14.32 15.73
C GLU A 140 18.91 13.16 14.72
N PHE A 141 17.77 13.09 14.03
CA PHE A 141 17.39 11.92 13.21
C PHE A 141 18.37 11.59 12.07
N THR A 142 19.16 12.57 11.60
CA THR A 142 20.22 12.31 10.60
C THR A 142 21.37 11.49 11.18
N ALA A 143 21.80 11.79 12.41
CA ALA A 143 22.80 11.01 13.12
C ALA A 143 22.27 9.62 13.46
N ALA A 144 21.03 9.54 13.95
CA ALA A 144 20.35 8.28 14.22
C ALA A 144 20.25 7.38 12.97
N ALA A 145 19.84 7.93 11.81
CA ALA A 145 19.77 7.17 10.56
C ALA A 145 21.14 6.62 10.11
N ASN A 146 22.22 7.36 10.35
CA ASN A 146 23.57 6.91 10.04
C ASN A 146 24.01 5.78 10.99
N ALA A 147 23.73 5.90 12.28
CA ALA A 147 23.98 4.85 13.26
C ALA A 147 23.16 3.59 12.96
N TRP A 148 21.85 3.70 12.70
CA TRP A 148 21.01 2.55 12.30
C TRP A 148 21.48 1.85 11.03
N ARG A 149 22.05 2.59 10.07
CA ARG A 149 22.66 2.00 8.87
C ARG A 149 23.89 1.17 9.20
N LYS A 150 24.72 1.63 10.13
CA LYS A 150 25.89 0.87 10.62
C LYS A 150 25.48 -0.35 11.45
N ALA A 151 24.33 -0.29 12.12
CA ALA A 151 23.70 -1.42 12.82
C ALA A 151 22.95 -2.41 11.91
N ASP A 152 22.95 -2.21 10.59
CA ASP A 152 22.21 -3.01 9.59
C ASP A 152 20.70 -3.14 9.89
N ALA A 153 20.08 -2.05 10.36
CA ALA A 153 18.65 -1.98 10.70
C ALA A 153 17.86 -1.13 9.68
N PRO A 154 17.59 -1.61 8.45
CA PRO A 154 17.03 -0.79 7.38
C PRO A 154 15.60 -0.28 7.65
N ALA A 155 14.82 -0.98 8.48
CA ALA A 155 13.50 -0.51 8.91
C ALA A 155 13.61 0.76 9.78
N GLU A 156 14.55 0.79 10.73
CA GLU A 156 14.78 1.95 11.60
C GLU A 156 15.39 3.13 10.83
N VAL A 157 16.26 2.86 9.84
CA VAL A 157 16.75 3.90 8.91
C VAL A 157 15.58 4.59 8.19
N ARG A 158 14.56 3.82 7.74
CA ARG A 158 13.38 4.39 7.09
C ARG A 158 12.52 5.19 8.07
N ARG A 159 12.34 4.73 9.31
CA ARG A 159 11.66 5.50 10.36
C ARG A 159 12.34 6.85 10.63
N CYS A 160 13.66 6.87 10.76
CA CYS A 160 14.39 8.14 10.87
C CYS A 160 14.21 9.02 9.62
N ALA A 161 14.22 8.45 8.42
CA ALA A 161 14.00 9.21 7.19
C ALA A 161 12.59 9.84 7.12
N ILE A 162 11.57 9.14 7.61
CA ILE A 162 10.20 9.67 7.75
C ILE A 162 10.22 10.91 8.65
N LYS A 163 10.83 10.84 9.84
CA LYS A 163 10.93 11.97 10.77
C LYS A 163 11.70 13.17 10.18
N ILE A 164 12.79 12.92 9.45
CA ILE A 164 13.55 13.96 8.71
C ILE A 164 12.66 14.62 7.65
N ASP A 165 11.88 13.84 6.90
CA ASP A 165 10.97 14.36 5.88
C ASP A 165 9.81 15.15 6.50
N LEU A 166 9.27 14.73 7.65
CA LEU A 166 8.25 15.46 8.41
C LEU A 166 8.78 16.81 8.90
N ALA A 167 9.95 16.84 9.53
CA ALA A 167 10.58 18.07 10.05
C ALA A 167 10.90 19.08 8.93
N ALA A 168 11.24 18.58 7.73
CA ALA A 168 11.50 19.41 6.56
C ALA A 168 10.24 19.77 5.75
N GLY A 169 9.04 19.46 6.26
CA GLY A 169 7.77 19.75 5.61
C GLY A 169 7.50 18.96 4.34
N ARG A 170 8.18 17.83 4.09
CA ARG A 170 7.99 16.95 2.92
C ARG A 170 6.99 15.83 3.20
N TYR A 171 5.82 16.19 3.72
CA TYR A 171 4.80 15.29 4.25
C TYR A 171 4.38 14.16 3.30
N ALA A 172 4.20 14.43 2.00
CA ALA A 172 3.80 13.38 1.05
C ALA A 172 4.88 12.30 0.88
N ARG A 173 6.16 12.68 0.97
CA ARG A 173 7.28 11.73 0.91
C ARG A 173 7.38 10.92 2.21
N ALA A 174 7.22 11.58 3.36
CA ALA A 174 7.16 10.93 4.66
C ALA A 174 6.02 9.89 4.72
N ALA A 175 4.82 10.26 4.24
CA ALA A 175 3.67 9.38 4.22
C ALA A 175 3.88 8.13 3.34
N GLU A 176 4.46 8.30 2.14
CA GLU A 176 4.80 7.16 1.27
C GLU A 176 5.86 6.24 1.90
N ALA A 177 6.85 6.80 2.58
CA ALA A 177 7.87 6.01 3.29
C ALA A 177 7.26 5.27 4.50
N ALA A 178 6.31 5.88 5.21
CA ALA A 178 5.57 5.23 6.29
C ALA A 178 4.69 4.08 5.77
N GLU A 179 4.02 4.26 4.63
CA GLU A 179 3.31 3.16 3.96
C GLU A 179 4.25 2.00 3.61
N GLU A 180 5.48 2.27 3.16
CA GLU A 180 6.47 1.23 2.78
C GLU A 180 6.89 0.32 3.93
N ILE A 181 6.93 0.85 5.15
CA ILE A 181 7.24 0.07 6.35
C ILE A 181 5.99 -0.44 7.07
N ALA A 182 4.81 -0.28 6.46
CA ALA A 182 3.51 -0.62 7.04
C ALA A 182 3.20 0.10 8.36
N ASP A 183 3.78 1.28 8.61
CA ASP A 183 3.35 2.15 9.72
C ASP A 183 2.17 3.00 9.27
N PHE A 184 0.99 2.37 9.20
CA PHE A 184 -0.19 3.02 8.67
C PHE A 184 -0.72 4.16 9.54
N ARG A 185 -0.40 4.16 10.84
CA ARG A 185 -0.79 5.24 11.75
C ARG A 185 0.01 6.50 11.46
N GLU A 186 1.33 6.39 11.33
CA GLU A 186 2.18 7.52 10.96
C GLU A 186 1.90 7.99 9.52
N ALA A 187 1.67 7.04 8.59
CA ALA A 187 1.30 7.35 7.22
C ALA A 187 -0.01 8.16 7.12
N ALA A 188 -1.03 7.80 7.90
CA ALA A 188 -2.29 8.53 7.96
C ALA A 188 -2.09 9.98 8.43
N ALA A 189 -1.35 10.18 9.53
CA ALA A 189 -1.05 11.50 10.06
C ALA A 189 -0.27 12.35 9.05
N ALA A 190 0.75 11.77 8.42
CA ALA A 190 1.56 12.43 7.40
C ALA A 190 0.73 12.80 6.14
N TRP A 191 -0.22 11.95 5.70
CA TRP A 191 -1.11 12.29 4.59
C TRP A 191 -2.07 13.43 4.92
N ARG A 192 -2.57 13.53 6.16
CA ARG A 192 -3.38 14.69 6.60
C ARG A 192 -2.57 15.98 6.57
N GLN A 193 -1.32 15.95 7.04
CA GLN A 193 -0.42 17.11 6.96
C GLN A 193 -0.09 17.46 5.49
N ALA A 194 0.11 16.45 4.64
CA ALA A 194 0.33 16.64 3.21
C ALA A 194 -0.89 17.31 2.53
N LEU A 195 -2.11 16.90 2.88
CA LEU A 195 -3.34 17.52 2.40
C LEU A 195 -3.40 19.00 2.81
N ALA A 196 -3.16 19.30 4.09
CA ALA A 196 -3.15 20.66 4.61
C ALA A 196 -2.09 21.55 3.91
N ALA A 197 -0.94 20.97 3.59
CA ALA A 197 0.14 21.64 2.86
C ALA A 197 -0.04 21.65 1.32
N GLY A 198 -1.17 21.15 0.79
CA GLY A 198 -1.44 21.10 -0.66
C GLY A 198 -0.52 20.14 -1.44
N GLN A 199 0.19 19.24 -0.76
CA GLN A 199 1.09 18.28 -1.38
C GLN A 199 0.31 17.11 -1.99
N ARG A 200 0.77 16.64 -3.15
CA ARG A 200 0.15 15.50 -3.85
C ARG A 200 1.01 14.25 -3.72
N PRO A 201 0.41 13.06 -3.76
CA PRO A 201 1.17 11.83 -3.77
C PRO A 201 2.06 11.74 -5.00
N ARG A 202 3.30 11.26 -4.82
CA ARG A 202 4.26 11.04 -5.92
C ARG A 202 3.92 9.76 -6.65
N ARG A 203 3.58 8.70 -5.91
CA ARG A 203 3.11 7.43 -6.46
C ARG A 203 1.61 7.50 -6.74
N PRO A 204 1.16 7.08 -7.94
CA PRO A 204 -0.25 7.17 -8.33
C PRO A 204 -1.16 6.21 -7.55
N LEU A 205 -0.59 5.14 -7.00
CA LEU A 205 -1.29 4.09 -6.29
C LEU A 205 -0.72 3.93 -4.87
N PRO A 206 -1.57 3.62 -3.89
CA PRO A 206 -1.14 3.20 -2.57
C PRO A 206 -0.42 1.87 -2.69
N LEU A 207 0.48 1.59 -1.74
CA LEU A 207 1.13 0.28 -1.73
C LEU A 207 0.06 -0.82 -1.70
N PRO A 208 0.26 -1.86 -2.51
CA PRO A 208 -0.76 -2.86 -2.68
C PRO A 208 -0.85 -3.64 -1.37
N LEU A 209 -2.07 -3.79 -0.84
CA LEU A 209 -2.37 -4.44 0.45
C LEU A 209 -1.50 -5.69 0.70
N PRO A 210 -1.05 -6.00 1.92
CA PRO A 210 -0.43 -7.30 2.21
C PRO A 210 -1.29 -8.44 1.67
N GLU A 211 -0.71 -9.53 1.16
CA GLU A 211 -1.49 -10.60 0.51
C GLU A 211 -2.55 -11.20 1.44
N ASP A 212 -2.27 -11.25 2.74
CA ASP A 212 -3.18 -11.73 3.77
C ASP A 212 -4.42 -10.81 3.90
N ALA A 213 -4.20 -9.50 3.81
CA ALA A 213 -5.26 -8.50 3.76
C ALA A 213 -6.01 -8.46 2.41
N ARG A 214 -5.40 -9.01 1.34
CA ARG A 214 -6.03 -9.18 0.03
C ARG A 214 -6.92 -10.40 -0.03
N ASN A 215 -6.86 -11.33 0.92
CA ASN A 215 -7.65 -12.54 0.88
C ASN A 215 -9.12 -12.18 1.17
N PRO A 216 -9.99 -12.16 0.15
CA PRO A 216 -11.41 -12.03 0.41
C PRO A 216 -11.86 -13.29 1.16
N TRP A 217 -12.98 -13.17 1.86
CA TRP A 217 -13.79 -14.18 2.56
C TRP A 217 -13.78 -15.64 2.07
N ALA A 218 -13.32 -15.90 0.84
CA ALA A 218 -13.04 -17.21 0.28
C ALA A 218 -11.90 -17.13 -0.77
N PRO A 219 -11.10 -18.20 -0.96
CA PRO A 219 -10.15 -18.32 -2.06
C PRO A 219 -10.84 -18.07 -3.42
N GLY A 220 -10.35 -17.11 -4.21
CA GLY A 220 -10.82 -16.86 -5.58
C GLY A 220 -11.78 -15.67 -5.78
N CYS A 221 -12.18 -14.95 -4.72
CA CYS A 221 -12.90 -13.69 -4.91
C CYS A 221 -11.96 -12.60 -5.51
N PRO A 222 -12.48 -11.64 -6.29
CA PRO A 222 -11.66 -10.58 -6.87
C PRO A 222 -10.93 -9.79 -5.78
N ARG A 223 -9.61 -9.66 -5.89
CA ARG A 223 -8.74 -8.91 -4.96
C ARG A 223 -9.37 -7.55 -4.67
N ALA A 224 -9.45 -7.20 -3.39
CA ALA A 224 -9.80 -5.86 -2.95
C ALA A 224 -8.90 -4.85 -3.66
N ARG A 225 -9.49 -3.99 -4.50
CA ARG A 225 -8.78 -2.88 -5.11
C ARG A 225 -9.16 -1.63 -4.34
N LEU A 226 -8.15 -0.99 -3.77
CA LEU A 226 -8.26 0.42 -3.40
C LEU A 226 -8.55 1.18 -4.70
N ALA A 227 -9.71 1.84 -4.72
CA ALA A 227 -10.36 2.47 -5.86
C ALA A 227 -11.37 1.58 -6.60
N GLY A 228 -12.61 2.07 -6.58
CA GLY A 228 -13.78 1.42 -7.15
C GLY A 228 -13.61 1.07 -8.61
N ARG A 229 -14.49 0.18 -9.09
CA ARG A 229 -14.59 -0.27 -10.48
C ARG A 229 -14.60 0.87 -11.51
N ASP A 230 -14.86 2.10 -11.09
CA ASP A 230 -15.04 3.28 -11.93
C ASP A 230 -13.81 4.21 -12.00
N SER A 231 -12.78 4.01 -11.18
CA SER A 231 -11.55 4.79 -11.31
C SER A 231 -10.81 4.36 -12.56
N ARG A 232 -10.81 5.21 -13.59
CA ARG A 232 -10.02 5.00 -14.81
C ARG A 232 -8.54 4.80 -14.41
N PRO A 233 -7.84 3.83 -15.00
CA PRO A 233 -6.41 3.65 -14.76
C PRO A 233 -5.69 4.97 -15.05
N GLY A 234 -4.96 5.47 -14.04
CA GLY A 234 -4.26 6.77 -14.10
C GLY A 234 -4.85 7.87 -13.20
N THR A 235 -6.03 7.66 -12.59
CA THR A 235 -6.56 8.62 -11.61
C THR A 235 -5.69 8.52 -10.34
N ARG A 236 -4.83 9.51 -10.10
CA ARG A 236 -4.06 9.62 -8.84
C ARG A 236 -5.06 9.76 -7.69
N MET A 237 -4.91 8.93 -6.67
CA MET A 237 -5.70 9.10 -5.45
C MET A 237 -5.32 10.42 -4.79
N ASP A 238 -6.31 11.14 -4.26
CA ASP A 238 -6.06 12.35 -3.49
C ASP A 238 -5.49 12.00 -2.09
N PRO A 239 -4.76 12.92 -1.43
CA PRO A 239 -4.19 12.69 -0.10
C PRO A 239 -5.22 12.30 0.97
N LEU A 240 -6.45 12.83 0.91
CA LEU A 240 -7.49 12.51 1.90
C LEU A 240 -7.92 11.05 1.78
N SER A 241 -8.16 10.58 0.55
CA SER A 241 -8.47 9.17 0.31
C SER A 241 -7.35 8.26 0.78
N ARG A 242 -6.07 8.62 0.57
CA ARG A 242 -4.94 7.82 1.11
C ARG A 242 -4.87 7.87 2.64
N ALA A 243 -5.07 9.03 3.25
CA ALA A 243 -5.12 9.16 4.70
C ALA A 243 -6.18 8.23 5.30
N LEU A 244 -7.41 8.28 4.80
CA LEU A 244 -8.51 7.42 5.25
C LEU A 244 -8.19 5.93 5.11
N VAL A 245 -7.55 5.55 4.00
CA VAL A 245 -7.12 4.17 3.78
C VAL A 245 -6.05 3.73 4.79
N CYS A 246 -5.09 4.59 5.10
CA CYS A 246 -4.11 4.33 6.15
C CYS A 246 -4.75 4.25 7.55
N GLU A 247 -5.74 5.08 7.85
CA GLU A 247 -6.46 5.04 9.14
C GLU A 247 -7.27 3.77 9.32
N VAL A 248 -7.98 3.36 8.27
CA VAL A 248 -8.66 2.07 8.23
C VAL A 248 -7.69 0.96 8.58
N ARG A 249 -6.48 0.98 7.99
CA ARG A 249 -5.48 -0.07 8.21
C ARG A 249 -4.96 -0.07 9.64
N ALA A 250 -4.61 1.10 10.16
CA ALA A 250 -4.21 1.24 11.55
C ALA A 250 -5.31 0.73 12.51
N ALA A 251 -6.59 0.97 12.19
CA ALA A 251 -7.72 0.46 12.96
C ALA A 251 -7.89 -1.07 12.84
N GLU A 252 -7.74 -1.65 11.63
CA GLU A 252 -7.75 -3.09 11.41
C GLU A 252 -6.60 -3.79 12.16
N ASP A 253 -5.38 -3.25 12.12
CA ASP A 253 -4.20 -3.80 12.80
C ASP A 253 -4.34 -3.72 14.33
N ALA A 254 -5.03 -2.70 14.84
CA ALA A 254 -5.37 -2.56 16.25
C ALA A 254 -6.57 -3.44 16.68
N GLY A 255 -7.24 -4.12 15.75
CA GLY A 255 -8.45 -4.91 16.01
C GLY A 255 -9.73 -4.09 16.22
N ASP A 256 -9.70 -2.77 16.01
CA ASP A 256 -10.87 -1.89 16.07
C ASP A 256 -11.63 -1.89 14.74
N TYR A 257 -12.30 -3.01 14.49
CA TYR A 257 -13.09 -3.20 13.27
C TYR A 257 -14.33 -2.30 13.18
N GLY A 258 -14.80 -1.73 14.29
CA GLY A 258 -15.93 -0.79 14.30
C GLY A 258 -15.55 0.54 13.68
N THR A 259 -14.37 1.08 14.05
CA THR A 259 -13.82 2.28 13.41
C THR A 259 -13.48 2.01 11.94
N ALA A 260 -12.86 0.86 11.63
CA ALA A 260 -12.55 0.49 10.25
C ALA A 260 -13.81 0.39 9.35
N GLU A 261 -14.93 -0.14 9.86
CA GLU A 261 -16.21 -0.18 9.12
C GLU A 261 -16.69 1.22 8.72
N ARG A 262 -16.68 2.17 9.65
CA ARG A 262 -17.15 3.55 9.40
C ARG A 262 -16.28 4.21 8.33
N LEU A 263 -14.97 4.10 8.47
CA LEU A 263 -14.03 4.68 7.51
C LEU A 263 -14.15 4.04 6.12
N TRP A 264 -14.35 2.72 6.01
CA TRP A 264 -14.65 2.07 4.72
C TRP A 264 -15.98 2.52 4.11
N THR A 265 -16.97 2.83 4.96
CA THR A 265 -18.25 3.38 4.54
C THR A 265 -18.07 4.80 3.96
N ASP A 266 -17.23 5.63 4.58
CA ASP A 266 -16.88 6.96 4.09
C ASP A 266 -16.13 6.90 2.75
N LEU A 267 -15.24 5.92 2.59
CA LEU A 267 -14.59 5.57 1.33
C LEU A 267 -15.52 4.95 0.28
N ARG A 268 -16.79 4.71 0.65
CA ARG A 268 -17.84 4.08 -0.18
C ARG A 268 -17.50 2.65 -0.64
N ASP A 269 -16.59 1.96 0.03
CA ASP A 269 -16.32 0.54 -0.19
C ASP A 269 -17.20 -0.32 0.73
N ARG A 270 -18.45 -0.52 0.30
CA ARG A 270 -19.44 -1.32 1.04
C ARG A 270 -18.99 -2.78 1.26
N GLY A 271 -18.11 -3.30 0.40
CA GLY A 271 -17.63 -4.68 0.53
C GLY A 271 -16.64 -4.82 1.68
N GLN A 272 -15.75 -3.85 1.84
CA GLN A 272 -14.81 -3.79 2.95
C GLN A 272 -15.48 -3.39 4.27
N ALA A 273 -16.42 -2.44 4.23
CA ALA A 273 -17.21 -2.09 5.41
C ALA A 273 -17.94 -3.32 5.98
N LEU A 274 -18.57 -4.13 5.11
CA LEU A 274 -19.19 -5.40 5.50
C LEU A 274 -18.18 -6.36 6.14
N ARG A 275 -16.92 -6.36 5.69
CA ARG A 275 -15.84 -7.19 6.24
C ARG A 275 -15.49 -6.81 7.65
N CYS A 276 -15.23 -5.54 7.88
CA CYS A 276 -14.95 -5.04 9.21
C CYS A 276 -16.14 -5.28 10.14
N ARG A 277 -17.38 -5.08 9.67
CA ARG A 277 -18.57 -5.37 10.47
C ARG A 277 -18.65 -6.83 10.95
N VAL A 278 -18.44 -7.79 10.05
CA VAL A 278 -18.44 -9.22 10.43
C VAL A 278 -17.28 -9.55 11.35
N ALA A 279 -16.08 -9.03 11.09
CA ALA A 279 -14.93 -9.23 11.96
C ALA A 279 -15.22 -8.69 13.38
N SER A 280 -15.82 -7.50 13.47
CA SER A 280 -16.26 -6.91 14.73
C SER A 280 -17.27 -7.80 15.46
N LEU A 281 -18.28 -8.32 14.77
CA LEU A 281 -19.29 -9.21 15.37
C LEU A 281 -18.66 -10.52 15.87
N ARG A 282 -17.73 -11.10 15.10
CA ARG A 282 -16.99 -12.30 15.51
C ARG A 282 -16.16 -12.06 16.77
N ASN A 283 -15.42 -10.94 16.83
CA ASN A 283 -14.62 -10.58 18.00
C ASN A 283 -15.48 -10.35 19.26
N GLN A 284 -16.74 -9.95 19.10
CA GLN A 284 -17.69 -9.81 20.20
C GLN A 284 -18.34 -11.15 20.60
N GLY A 285 -17.93 -12.28 20.01
CA GLY A 285 -18.57 -13.59 20.23
C GLY A 285 -19.92 -13.77 19.54
N ARG A 286 -20.34 -12.80 18.70
CA ARG A 286 -21.62 -12.78 17.99
C ARG A 286 -21.51 -13.43 16.61
N GLY A 287 -20.97 -14.65 16.56
CA GLY A 287 -20.71 -15.38 15.32
C GLY A 287 -21.98 -15.64 14.48
N ALA A 288 -23.10 -15.95 15.14
CA ALA A 288 -24.38 -16.15 14.50
C ALA A 288 -24.92 -14.90 13.78
N ASP A 289 -24.80 -13.72 14.41
CA ASP A 289 -25.21 -12.45 13.79
C ASP A 289 -24.34 -12.11 12.58
N ALA A 290 -23.05 -12.44 12.66
CA ALA A 290 -22.12 -12.26 11.56
C ALA A 290 -22.48 -13.15 10.35
N ALA A 291 -22.85 -14.40 10.61
CA ALA A 291 -23.29 -15.33 9.58
C ALA A 291 -24.62 -14.90 8.94
N ALA A 292 -25.60 -14.48 9.75
CA ALA A 292 -26.87 -13.94 9.27
C ALA A 292 -26.68 -12.70 8.37
N LEU A 293 -25.79 -11.79 8.76
CA LEU A 293 -25.46 -10.61 7.96
C LEU A 293 -24.85 -10.99 6.59
N LEU A 294 -23.99 -12.01 6.55
CA LEU A 294 -23.42 -12.51 5.28
C LEU A 294 -24.49 -13.16 4.40
N GLU A 295 -25.40 -13.91 5.00
CA GLU A 295 -26.53 -14.54 4.32
C GLU A 295 -27.47 -13.50 3.70
N GLU A 296 -27.85 -12.46 4.46
CA GLU A 296 -28.68 -11.34 3.99
C GLU A 296 -28.04 -10.62 2.78
N ARG A 297 -26.71 -10.46 2.79
CA ARG A 297 -25.94 -9.86 1.69
C ARG A 297 -25.68 -10.83 0.53
N GLY A 298 -26.19 -12.05 0.60
CA GLY A 298 -26.09 -13.07 -0.43
C GLY A 298 -24.69 -13.69 -0.57
N LYS A 299 -23.82 -13.54 0.43
CA LYS A 299 -22.45 -14.11 0.48
C LYS A 299 -22.48 -15.53 1.04
N LEU A 300 -23.20 -16.42 0.37
CA LEU A 300 -23.62 -17.72 0.89
C LEU A 300 -22.47 -18.66 1.29
N GLU A 301 -21.35 -18.69 0.56
CA GLU A 301 -20.20 -19.54 0.94
C GLU A 301 -19.56 -19.06 2.25
N ALA A 302 -19.36 -17.75 2.41
CA ALA A 302 -18.82 -17.17 3.63
C ALA A 302 -19.80 -17.32 4.79
N ALA A 303 -21.10 -17.13 4.53
CA ALA A 303 -22.17 -17.34 5.51
C ALA A 303 -22.19 -18.79 6.00
N ARG A 304 -22.04 -19.78 5.10
CA ARG A 304 -21.94 -21.20 5.46
C ARG A 304 -20.80 -21.46 6.44
N SER A 305 -19.58 -21.00 6.14
CA SER A 305 -18.43 -21.19 7.02
C SER A 305 -18.66 -20.52 8.38
N ALA A 306 -19.22 -19.29 8.39
CA ALA A 306 -19.54 -18.58 9.62
C ALA A 306 -20.63 -19.29 10.46
N TRP A 307 -21.64 -19.88 9.83
CA TRP A 307 -22.66 -20.67 10.52
C TRP A 307 -22.09 -21.95 11.15
N MET A 308 -21.15 -22.62 10.48
CA MET A 308 -20.43 -23.77 11.04
C MET A 308 -19.61 -23.38 12.28
N GLU A 309 -18.84 -22.29 12.19
CA GLU A 309 -18.06 -21.75 13.32
C GLU A 309 -18.96 -21.35 14.50
N ALA A 310 -20.16 -20.84 14.22
CA ALA A 310 -21.15 -20.50 15.24
C ALA A 310 -21.91 -21.72 15.81
N GLY A 311 -21.56 -22.95 15.41
CA GLY A 311 -22.20 -24.18 15.91
C GLY A 311 -23.62 -24.41 15.38
N GLN A 312 -23.98 -23.84 14.23
CA GLN A 312 -25.30 -24.00 13.60
C GLN A 312 -25.20 -24.73 12.25
N PRO A 313 -24.94 -26.06 12.26
CA PRO A 313 -24.72 -26.84 11.05
C PRO A 313 -25.94 -26.84 10.10
N ASP A 314 -27.16 -26.78 10.64
CA ASP A 314 -28.38 -26.77 9.83
C ASP A 314 -28.48 -25.50 8.97
N ARG A 315 -28.18 -24.34 9.57
CA ARG A 315 -28.14 -23.07 8.81
C ARG A 315 -27.00 -23.04 7.81
N ALA A 316 -25.86 -23.62 8.14
CA ALA A 316 -24.75 -23.78 7.21
C ALA A 316 -25.15 -24.64 6.00
N ALA A 317 -25.78 -25.80 6.24
CA ALA A 317 -26.29 -26.67 5.19
C ALA A 317 -27.37 -25.98 4.34
N ARG A 318 -28.25 -25.15 4.95
CA ARG A 318 -29.20 -24.33 4.20
C ARG A 318 -28.48 -23.36 3.26
N CYS A 319 -27.47 -22.63 3.75
CA CYS A 319 -26.65 -21.75 2.92
C CYS A 319 -25.96 -22.50 1.78
N GLU A 320 -25.45 -23.72 2.03
CA GLU A 320 -24.87 -24.59 1.00
C GLU A 320 -25.88 -24.97 -0.07
N ALA A 321 -27.07 -25.38 0.31
CA ALA A 321 -28.12 -25.77 -0.62
C ALA A 321 -28.52 -24.60 -1.52
N VAL A 322 -28.76 -23.41 -0.95
CA VAL A 322 -29.06 -22.18 -1.71
C VAL A 322 -27.90 -21.80 -2.64
N TYR A 323 -26.65 -21.96 -2.19
CA TYR A 323 -25.48 -21.70 -3.04
C TYR A 323 -25.41 -22.67 -4.24
N LEU A 324 -25.66 -23.96 -4.01
CA LEU A 324 -25.71 -24.98 -5.04
C LEU A 324 -26.86 -24.74 -6.03
N GLU A 325 -28.01 -24.26 -5.56
CA GLU A 325 -29.11 -23.81 -6.43
C GLU A 325 -28.67 -22.66 -7.34
N LYS A 326 -28.05 -21.60 -6.79
CA LYS A 326 -27.58 -20.44 -7.57
C LYS A 326 -26.52 -20.82 -8.61
N THR A 327 -25.65 -21.79 -8.29
CA THR A 327 -24.64 -22.33 -9.21
C THR A 327 -25.20 -23.43 -10.14
N LYS A 328 -26.51 -23.68 -10.12
CA LYS A 328 -27.24 -24.64 -10.97
C LYS A 328 -26.79 -26.09 -10.80
N ARG A 329 -26.30 -26.46 -9.61
CA ARG A 329 -25.93 -27.83 -9.21
C ARG A 329 -27.09 -28.48 -8.46
N PHE A 330 -28.26 -28.51 -9.11
CA PHE A 330 -29.54 -28.84 -8.47
C PHE A 330 -29.59 -30.23 -7.81
N GLN A 331 -28.92 -31.25 -8.37
CA GLN A 331 -28.89 -32.57 -7.75
C GLN A 331 -28.25 -32.51 -6.36
N LYS A 332 -27.04 -31.93 -6.26
CA LYS A 332 -26.34 -31.76 -4.98
C LYS A 332 -27.14 -30.90 -4.01
N ALA A 333 -27.82 -29.86 -4.51
CA ALA A 333 -28.70 -29.04 -3.68
C ALA A 333 -29.85 -29.86 -3.09
N ALA A 334 -30.47 -30.73 -3.89
CA ALA A 334 -31.54 -31.62 -3.42
C ALA A 334 -31.05 -32.56 -2.31
N ASP A 335 -29.87 -33.17 -2.47
CA ASP A 335 -29.29 -34.06 -1.47
C ASP A 335 -29.01 -33.33 -0.14
N VAL A 336 -28.67 -32.03 -0.18
CA VAL A 336 -28.50 -31.20 1.03
C VAL A 336 -29.86 -30.86 1.66
N TRP A 337 -30.87 -30.47 0.87
CA TRP A 337 -32.22 -30.18 1.37
C TRP A 337 -32.90 -31.40 1.99
N GLU A 338 -32.68 -32.59 1.42
CA GLU A 338 -33.20 -33.85 1.96
C GLU A 338 -32.58 -34.18 3.31
N ARG A 339 -31.26 -33.99 3.47
CA ARG A 339 -30.58 -34.14 4.77
C ARG A 339 -31.10 -33.16 5.83
N LEU A 340 -31.58 -31.99 5.42
CA LEU A 340 -32.23 -31.00 6.28
C LEU A 340 -33.70 -31.33 6.59
N GLY A 341 -34.27 -32.38 5.99
CA GLY A 341 -35.69 -32.71 6.11
C GLY A 341 -36.63 -31.79 5.32
N GLU A 342 -36.11 -30.93 4.44
CA GLU A 342 -36.92 -30.01 3.62
C GLU A 342 -37.31 -30.66 2.29
N ALA A 343 -38.20 -31.65 2.36
CA ALA A 343 -38.63 -32.46 1.23
C ALA A 343 -39.14 -31.62 0.04
N ALA A 344 -39.88 -30.52 0.30
CA ALA A 344 -40.39 -29.66 -0.76
C ALA A 344 -39.27 -28.95 -1.54
N SER A 345 -38.26 -28.43 -0.85
CA SER A 345 -37.08 -27.79 -1.46
C SER A 345 -36.24 -28.82 -2.24
N ALA A 346 -36.09 -30.04 -1.72
CA ALA A 346 -35.40 -31.13 -2.38
C ALA A 346 -36.11 -31.56 -3.67
N ALA A 347 -37.42 -31.78 -3.60
CA ALA A 347 -38.25 -32.15 -4.75
C ALA A 347 -38.23 -31.04 -5.83
N ARG A 348 -38.28 -29.77 -5.43
CA ARG A 348 -38.13 -28.62 -6.34
C ARG A 348 -36.78 -28.64 -7.07
N CYS A 349 -35.69 -28.92 -6.36
CA CYS A 349 -34.36 -29.04 -6.95
C CYS A 349 -34.25 -30.22 -7.93
N ARG A 350 -34.77 -31.41 -7.57
CA ARG A 350 -34.83 -32.58 -8.47
C ARG A 350 -35.64 -32.25 -9.72
N GLY A 351 -36.81 -31.63 -9.57
CA GLY A 351 -37.64 -31.15 -10.67
C GLY A 351 -36.87 -30.25 -11.64
N ARG A 352 -36.12 -29.25 -11.12
CA ARG A 352 -35.25 -28.38 -11.94
C ARG A 352 -34.11 -29.14 -12.62
N HIS A 353 -33.54 -30.16 -11.97
CA HIS A 353 -32.51 -31.02 -12.57
C HIS A 353 -33.05 -31.80 -13.77
N PHE A 354 -34.17 -32.50 -13.62
CA PHE A 354 -34.81 -33.28 -14.69
C PHE A 354 -35.31 -32.39 -15.82
N LEU A 355 -35.87 -31.22 -15.49
CA LEU A 355 -36.25 -30.21 -16.48
C LEU A 355 -35.07 -29.81 -17.37
N ARG A 356 -33.88 -29.63 -16.80
CA ARG A 356 -32.65 -29.32 -17.57
C ARG A 356 -32.16 -30.49 -18.43
N ARG A 357 -32.45 -31.73 -18.04
CA ARG A 357 -32.15 -32.93 -18.84
C ARG A 357 -33.19 -33.19 -19.94
N GLY A 358 -34.32 -32.50 -19.91
CA GLY A 358 -35.43 -32.67 -20.85
C GLY A 358 -36.37 -33.82 -20.50
N ASP A 359 -36.29 -34.35 -19.28
CA ASP A 359 -37.20 -35.37 -18.76
C ASP A 359 -38.36 -34.67 -18.03
N PHE A 360 -39.39 -34.33 -18.81
CA PHE A 360 -40.50 -33.51 -18.35
C PHE A 360 -41.45 -34.27 -17.43
N ASP A 361 -41.60 -35.58 -17.62
CA ASP A 361 -42.55 -36.39 -16.86
C ASP A 361 -42.02 -36.63 -15.44
N ALA A 362 -40.72 -36.97 -15.32
CA ALA A 362 -40.04 -37.03 -14.02
C ALA A 362 -40.03 -35.66 -13.33
N ALA A 363 -39.76 -34.58 -14.09
CA ALA A 363 -39.78 -33.23 -13.55
C ALA A 363 -41.17 -32.84 -13.00
N GLU A 364 -42.25 -33.20 -13.68
CA GLU A 364 -43.62 -32.94 -13.23
C GLU A 364 -43.94 -33.68 -11.92
N GLY A 365 -43.53 -34.95 -11.79
CA GLY A 365 -43.71 -35.73 -10.56
C GLY A 365 -43.04 -35.07 -9.35
N PHE A 366 -41.74 -34.76 -9.44
CA PHE A 366 -41.03 -34.09 -8.36
C PHE A 366 -41.56 -32.68 -8.07
N LEU A 367 -42.03 -31.93 -9.07
CA LEU A 367 -42.62 -30.61 -8.85
C LEU A 367 -44.02 -30.68 -8.23
N ALA A 368 -44.76 -31.76 -8.42
CA ALA A 368 -46.02 -32.00 -7.70
C ALA A 368 -45.76 -32.25 -6.21
N GLU A 369 -44.74 -33.04 -5.89
CA GLU A 369 -44.29 -33.30 -4.51
C GLU A 369 -43.81 -32.03 -3.78
N ALA A 370 -43.23 -31.07 -4.51
CA ALA A 370 -42.82 -29.78 -3.96
C ALA A 370 -43.98 -28.86 -3.53
N GLY A 371 -45.23 -29.28 -3.74
CA GLY A 371 -46.42 -28.56 -3.25
C GLY A 371 -46.61 -27.20 -3.92
N VAL A 372 -47.02 -26.19 -3.15
CA VAL A 372 -47.38 -24.86 -3.66
C VAL A 372 -46.23 -24.19 -4.42
N GLU A 373 -45.01 -24.33 -3.91
CA GLU A 373 -43.80 -23.75 -4.53
C GLU A 373 -43.42 -24.43 -5.84
N GLY A 374 -43.80 -25.70 -6.01
CA GLY A 374 -43.60 -26.46 -7.25
C GLY A 374 -44.63 -26.16 -8.34
N LYS A 375 -45.86 -25.73 -7.98
CA LYS A 375 -46.97 -25.55 -8.94
C LYS A 375 -46.65 -24.61 -10.09
N ALA A 376 -45.95 -23.50 -9.84
CA ALA A 376 -45.59 -22.56 -10.91
C ALA A 376 -44.65 -23.20 -11.94
N LEU A 377 -43.61 -23.89 -11.47
CA LEU A 377 -42.68 -24.63 -12.34
C LEU A 377 -43.38 -25.81 -13.03
N GLN A 378 -44.27 -26.51 -12.32
CA GLN A 378 -45.07 -27.61 -12.88
C GLN A 378 -45.91 -27.13 -14.08
N ARG A 379 -46.54 -25.96 -13.97
CA ARG A 379 -47.27 -25.33 -15.09
C ARG A 379 -46.34 -25.00 -16.26
N VAL A 380 -45.11 -24.54 -16.00
CA VAL A 380 -44.11 -24.32 -17.06
C VAL A 380 -43.74 -25.64 -17.75
N VAL A 381 -43.55 -26.73 -16.99
CA VAL A 381 -43.28 -28.07 -17.56
C VAL A 381 -44.42 -28.53 -18.46
N ARG A 382 -45.67 -28.43 -17.99
CA ARG A 382 -46.87 -28.76 -18.78
C ARG A 382 -46.99 -27.90 -20.03
N ALA A 383 -46.70 -26.60 -19.92
CA ALA A 383 -46.70 -25.71 -21.08
C ALA A 383 -45.66 -26.15 -22.13
N ILE A 384 -44.46 -26.58 -21.71
CA ILE A 384 -43.44 -27.11 -22.62
C ILE A 384 -43.93 -28.40 -23.29
N GLN A 385 -44.59 -29.31 -22.56
CA GLN A 385 -45.21 -30.50 -23.15
C GLN A 385 -46.31 -30.12 -24.17
N CYS A 386 -47.18 -29.15 -23.87
CA CYS A 386 -48.19 -28.62 -24.80
C CYS A 386 -47.53 -28.06 -26.08
N ILE A 387 -46.44 -27.30 -25.95
CA ILE A 387 -45.66 -26.78 -27.09
C ILE A 387 -45.12 -27.93 -27.96
N ARG A 388 -44.62 -29.01 -27.35
CA ARG A 388 -44.16 -30.21 -28.10
C ARG A 388 -45.31 -30.88 -28.86
N ARG A 389 -46.52 -30.85 -28.30
CA ARG A 389 -47.77 -31.33 -28.94
C ARG A 389 -48.37 -30.31 -29.91
N LYS A 390 -47.78 -29.13 -30.06
CA LYS A 390 -48.25 -27.99 -30.87
C LYS A 390 -49.57 -27.36 -30.38
N ASP A 391 -49.92 -27.55 -29.11
CA ASP A 391 -51.03 -26.87 -28.47
C ASP A 391 -50.55 -25.56 -27.82
N PHE A 392 -50.41 -24.53 -28.65
CA PHE A 392 -49.84 -23.25 -28.23
C PHE A 392 -50.76 -22.42 -27.34
N ASP A 393 -52.08 -22.58 -27.48
CA ASP A 393 -53.06 -21.80 -26.73
C ASP A 393 -53.12 -22.30 -25.27
N GLN A 394 -53.11 -23.63 -25.08
CA GLN A 394 -53.03 -24.19 -23.73
C GLN A 394 -51.68 -23.88 -23.07
N ALA A 395 -50.58 -23.91 -23.83
CA ALA A 395 -49.27 -23.51 -23.32
C ALA A 395 -49.24 -22.05 -22.87
N GLU A 396 -49.86 -21.13 -23.63
CA GLU A 396 -49.95 -19.72 -23.27
C GLU A 396 -50.77 -19.50 -21.99
N ARG A 397 -51.89 -20.21 -21.81
CA ARG A 397 -52.68 -20.18 -20.57
C ARG A 397 -51.86 -20.63 -19.37
N LEU A 398 -51.22 -21.80 -19.47
CA LEU A 398 -50.38 -22.36 -18.41
C LEU A 398 -49.20 -21.44 -18.03
N LEU A 399 -48.55 -20.81 -19.01
CA LEU A 399 -47.46 -19.86 -18.75
C LEU A 399 -47.96 -18.56 -18.13
N THR A 400 -49.19 -18.14 -18.44
CA THR A 400 -49.82 -16.97 -17.81
C THR A 400 -50.14 -17.26 -16.34
N GLU A 401 -50.71 -18.44 -16.05
CA GLU A 401 -50.99 -18.90 -14.69
C GLU A 401 -49.73 -19.18 -13.85
N ALA A 402 -48.59 -19.43 -14.50
CA ALA A 402 -47.30 -19.58 -13.82
C ALA A 402 -46.71 -18.26 -13.30
N GLY A 403 -47.30 -17.11 -13.61
CA GLY A 403 -46.87 -15.81 -13.11
C GLY A 403 -45.46 -15.42 -13.56
N GLU A 404 -44.63 -14.90 -12.66
CA GLU A 404 -43.26 -14.45 -12.96
C GLU A 404 -42.38 -15.54 -13.58
N GLU A 405 -42.47 -16.78 -13.08
CA GLU A 405 -41.71 -17.93 -13.58
C GLU A 405 -42.09 -18.27 -15.04
N GLY A 406 -43.33 -18.00 -15.44
CA GLY A 406 -43.82 -18.19 -16.79
C GLY A 406 -43.55 -17.04 -17.75
N LYS A 407 -43.31 -15.80 -17.27
CA LYS A 407 -43.24 -14.60 -18.13
C LYS A 407 -42.18 -14.69 -19.21
N LEU A 408 -41.00 -15.22 -18.90
CA LEU A 408 -39.93 -15.30 -19.89
C LEU A 408 -40.23 -16.36 -20.96
N ALA A 409 -40.68 -17.54 -20.55
CA ALA A 409 -41.12 -18.58 -21.46
C ALA A 409 -42.30 -18.11 -22.32
N LEU A 410 -43.21 -17.30 -21.76
CA LEU A 410 -44.33 -16.70 -22.48
C LEU A 410 -43.86 -15.68 -23.53
N ARG A 411 -42.89 -14.83 -23.20
CA ARG A 411 -42.27 -13.92 -24.18
C ARG A 411 -41.63 -14.71 -25.33
N MET A 412 -40.88 -15.76 -25.00
CA MET A 412 -40.27 -16.64 -26.00
C MET A 412 -41.34 -17.31 -26.89
N LEU A 413 -42.43 -17.82 -26.29
CA LEU A 413 -43.56 -18.41 -27.00
C LEU A 413 -44.17 -17.45 -28.01
N ARG A 414 -44.50 -16.23 -27.56
CA ARG A 414 -45.10 -15.18 -28.39
C ARG A 414 -44.17 -14.76 -29.52
N THR A 415 -42.87 -14.61 -29.25
CA THR A 415 -41.89 -14.31 -30.31
C THR A 415 -41.77 -15.43 -31.34
N ALA A 416 -41.79 -16.70 -30.91
CA ALA A 416 -41.76 -17.85 -31.80
C ALA A 416 -43.03 -17.93 -32.67
N ARG A 417 -44.20 -17.69 -32.07
CA ARG A 417 -45.49 -17.65 -32.76
C ARG A 417 -45.54 -16.51 -33.79
N ALA A 418 -45.08 -15.32 -33.41
CA ALA A 418 -44.97 -14.17 -34.33
C ALA A 418 -43.99 -14.44 -35.49
N ALA A 419 -42.86 -15.10 -35.23
CA ALA A 419 -41.90 -15.49 -36.26
C ALA A 419 -42.47 -16.57 -37.21
N ALA A 420 -43.23 -17.54 -36.68
CA ALA A 420 -43.92 -18.55 -37.47
C ALA A 420 -45.02 -17.93 -38.34
N ALA A 421 -45.79 -16.98 -37.79
CA ALA A 421 -46.82 -16.24 -38.52
C ALA A 421 -46.23 -15.43 -39.69
N ARG A 422 -45.06 -14.78 -39.49
CA ARG A 422 -44.35 -14.05 -40.56
C ARG A 422 -43.75 -14.95 -41.66
N ARG A 423 -43.64 -16.26 -41.41
CA ARG A 423 -43.14 -17.25 -42.38
C ARG A 423 -44.26 -17.98 -43.14
N LEU A 424 -45.53 -17.71 -42.83
CA LEU A 424 -46.64 -18.12 -43.69
C LEU A 424 -46.56 -17.30 -44.99
N PRO A 425 -46.55 -17.95 -46.17
CA PRO A 425 -46.27 -17.26 -47.42
C PRO A 425 -47.42 -16.31 -47.77
N ALA A 426 -47.10 -15.02 -47.94
CA ALA A 426 -47.70 -14.30 -49.05
C ALA A 426 -47.33 -15.10 -50.31
N ARG A 427 -48.32 -15.70 -50.97
CA ARG A 427 -48.16 -16.43 -52.24
C ARG A 427 -47.43 -15.53 -53.24
N GLY A 428 -46.12 -15.70 -53.36
CA GLY A 428 -45.30 -15.13 -54.43
C GLY A 428 -45.04 -16.20 -55.49
N PRO A 429 -45.20 -15.90 -56.79
CA PRO A 429 -45.25 -16.90 -57.87
C PRO A 429 -43.89 -17.52 -58.26
N SER A 430 -42.79 -17.29 -57.53
CA SER A 430 -41.48 -17.81 -57.93
C SER A 430 -41.17 -19.16 -57.28
N GLY A 431 -41.30 -20.24 -58.06
CA GLY A 431 -41.08 -21.64 -57.68
C GLY A 431 -39.63 -22.03 -57.35
N ARG A 432 -39.00 -21.41 -56.35
CA ARG A 432 -37.74 -21.91 -55.76
C ARG A 432 -38.02 -22.62 -54.45
N LYS A 433 -37.68 -23.92 -54.40
CA LYS A 433 -37.71 -24.76 -53.19
C LYS A 433 -36.85 -24.09 -52.10
N ARG A 434 -37.51 -23.63 -51.03
CA ARG A 434 -36.88 -23.02 -49.86
C ARG A 434 -36.68 -24.04 -48.73
N PRO A 435 -35.75 -23.78 -47.79
CA PRO A 435 -35.34 -24.76 -46.78
C PRO A 435 -36.51 -25.17 -45.91
N SER A 436 -36.61 -26.48 -45.62
CA SER A 436 -37.69 -27.07 -44.85
C SER A 436 -37.82 -26.46 -43.45
N LEU A 437 -39.07 -26.40 -42.96
CA LEU A 437 -39.48 -25.98 -41.61
C LEU A 437 -38.67 -26.62 -40.46
N ARG A 438 -37.94 -27.71 -40.74
CA ARG A 438 -37.07 -28.44 -39.81
C ARG A 438 -35.97 -27.57 -39.19
N ARG A 439 -35.35 -26.66 -39.98
CA ARG A 439 -34.28 -25.77 -39.48
C ARG A 439 -34.78 -24.64 -38.56
N ALA A 440 -36.06 -24.28 -38.66
CA ALA A 440 -36.68 -23.31 -37.76
C ALA A 440 -37.02 -23.93 -36.39
N TYR A 441 -37.33 -25.23 -36.39
CA TYR A 441 -37.52 -26.04 -35.19
C TYR A 441 -36.20 -26.35 -34.48
N GLU A 442 -35.11 -26.58 -35.22
CA GLU A 442 -33.76 -26.80 -34.65
C GLU A 442 -33.17 -25.53 -34.00
N LEU A 443 -33.53 -24.33 -34.48
CA LEU A 443 -33.18 -23.07 -33.81
C LEU A 443 -34.04 -22.78 -32.57
N ALA A 444 -35.16 -23.49 -32.42
CA ALA A 444 -36.02 -23.49 -31.25
C ALA A 444 -35.71 -24.71 -30.35
N GLU A 445 -34.44 -24.93 -30.01
CA GLU A 445 -34.05 -25.80 -28.90
C GLU A 445 -34.45 -25.15 -27.56
N TRP A 446 -35.74 -25.22 -27.26
CA TRP A 446 -36.35 -24.73 -26.02
C TRP A 446 -35.76 -25.37 -24.75
N GLY A 447 -35.13 -26.54 -24.87
CA GLY A 447 -34.51 -27.24 -23.74
C GLY A 447 -33.13 -26.71 -23.32
N ARG A 448 -32.38 -26.04 -24.21
CA ARG A 448 -30.99 -25.62 -23.92
C ARG A 448 -30.81 -24.13 -23.62
N THR A 449 -31.77 -23.28 -23.97
CA THR A 449 -31.58 -21.82 -24.01
C THR A 449 -32.60 -20.99 -23.22
N LEU A 450 -33.37 -21.58 -22.28
CA LEU A 450 -34.13 -20.77 -21.33
C LEU A 450 -33.17 -19.91 -20.48
N PRO A 451 -33.21 -18.56 -20.53
CA PRO A 451 -32.41 -17.72 -19.66
C PRO A 451 -32.99 -17.73 -18.23
N ALA A 452 -32.22 -18.14 -17.24
CA ALA A 452 -32.66 -18.12 -15.84
C ALA A 452 -32.44 -16.74 -15.21
N SER A 453 -33.16 -15.70 -15.65
CA SER A 453 -33.11 -14.37 -15.02
C SER A 453 -34.51 -13.90 -14.60
N ALA A 454 -35.00 -14.46 -13.50
CA ALA A 454 -36.08 -13.91 -12.68
C ALA A 454 -35.97 -14.49 -11.26
N THR A 455 -34.93 -14.09 -10.51
CA THR A 455 -34.91 -14.21 -9.04
C THR A 455 -34.86 -12.79 -8.49
N VAL A 456 -36.03 -12.27 -8.10
CA VAL A 456 -36.17 -10.97 -7.46
C VAL A 456 -35.80 -11.13 -5.98
N GLY A 457 -34.70 -10.50 -5.59
CA GLY A 457 -34.40 -10.20 -4.19
C GLY A 457 -34.98 -8.84 -3.82
N ALA A 458 -35.51 -8.79 -2.59
CA ALA A 458 -36.19 -7.70 -1.90
C ALA A 458 -35.60 -6.28 -2.03
N GLY A 459 -36.49 -5.29 -1.94
CA GLY A 459 -36.24 -4.00 -1.28
C GLY A 459 -35.76 -2.84 -2.16
N TRP A 460 -36.67 -2.22 -2.93
CA TRP A 460 -36.48 -0.87 -3.48
C TRP A 460 -37.56 0.07 -2.93
N SER A 461 -37.18 0.98 -2.05
CA SER A 461 -38.00 2.14 -1.65
C SER A 461 -37.85 3.28 -2.67
N PRO A 462 -38.91 4.06 -2.96
CA PRO A 462 -38.86 5.10 -3.98
C PRO A 462 -38.21 6.37 -3.41
N VAL A 463 -37.06 6.76 -3.98
CA VAL A 463 -36.45 8.08 -3.74
C VAL A 463 -37.20 9.11 -4.57
N GLY A 464 -37.80 10.09 -3.88
CA GLY A 464 -38.52 11.21 -4.47
C GLY A 464 -37.64 12.10 -5.35
N HIS A 465 -38.21 12.52 -6.48
CA HIS A 465 -37.67 13.55 -7.35
C HIS A 465 -37.54 14.88 -6.59
N ARG A 466 -36.32 15.43 -6.52
CA ARG A 466 -36.09 16.86 -6.23
C ARG A 466 -35.70 17.61 -7.50
N PRO A 467 -36.23 18.83 -7.73
CA PRO A 467 -36.02 19.57 -8.95
C PRO A 467 -34.68 20.30 -8.98
N LYS A 468 -34.14 20.44 -10.20
CA LYS A 468 -32.97 21.26 -10.54
C LYS A 468 -33.25 22.72 -10.20
N ARG A 469 -32.54 23.28 -9.21
CA ARG A 469 -32.43 24.73 -9.02
C ARG A 469 -31.09 25.20 -9.59
N ARG A 470 -31.16 25.86 -10.74
CA ARG A 470 -30.13 26.79 -11.24
C ARG A 470 -30.23 28.06 -10.39
N GLN A 471 -29.16 28.44 -9.70
CA GLN A 471 -28.88 29.84 -9.39
C GLN A 471 -27.38 30.05 -9.54
N GLY A 472 -27.02 30.93 -10.47
CA GLY A 472 -25.71 31.52 -10.53
C GLY A 472 -25.62 32.70 -9.59
N SER A 473 -24.42 32.94 -9.10
CA SER A 473 -23.99 34.25 -8.63
C SER A 473 -22.51 34.40 -9.01
N ARG A 474 -22.29 35.31 -9.95
CA ARG A 474 -21.03 36.02 -10.18
C ARG A 474 -20.81 36.97 -9.00
N THR A 475 -19.54 37.26 -8.71
CA THR A 475 -18.88 38.58 -8.47
C THR A 475 -17.69 38.43 -7.49
N PRO A 476 -16.75 39.40 -7.35
CA PRO A 476 -15.42 39.29 -7.94
C PRO A 476 -14.30 39.65 -6.93
N GLY A 477 -13.05 39.79 -7.42
CA GLY A 477 -11.99 40.55 -6.76
C GLY A 477 -10.95 39.66 -6.07
N ALA A 478 -9.73 39.56 -6.60
CA ALA A 478 -8.66 40.57 -6.60
C ALA A 478 -7.67 40.26 -5.46
N GLY A 479 -6.40 40.08 -5.82
CA GLY A 479 -5.32 39.81 -4.87
C GLY A 479 -4.04 39.35 -5.56
N HIS A 480 -3.47 40.20 -6.41
CA HIS A 480 -2.08 40.10 -6.84
C HIS A 480 -1.17 40.33 -5.63
N GLY A 481 -0.30 39.38 -5.34
CA GLY A 481 0.75 39.49 -4.33
C GLY A 481 2.08 39.01 -4.91
N SER A 482 2.94 39.98 -5.18
CA SER A 482 4.25 39.84 -5.84
C SER A 482 5.26 39.03 -5.04
N LEU A 483 6.06 38.24 -5.77
CA LEU A 483 7.27 37.58 -5.32
C LEU A 483 8.42 38.58 -5.15
N PRO A 484 9.36 38.36 -4.22
CA PRO A 484 10.71 38.88 -4.34
C PRO A 484 11.67 37.82 -4.89
N LEU A 485 12.34 38.23 -5.96
CA LEU A 485 13.57 37.69 -6.55
C LEU A 485 14.74 37.82 -5.56
N PHE A 486 15.61 36.81 -5.47
CA PHE A 486 17.03 36.92 -5.07
C PHE A 486 17.79 35.64 -5.48
N PRO A 487 19.12 35.68 -5.64
CA PRO A 487 19.74 35.40 -6.92
C PRO A 487 20.57 34.11 -6.96
N GLU A 488 20.86 33.72 -8.20
CA GLU A 488 21.71 32.61 -8.60
C GLU A 488 23.17 32.82 -8.19
N THR A 489 23.78 31.80 -7.60
CA THR A 489 25.23 31.60 -7.63
C THR A 489 25.56 30.11 -7.70
N GLY A 490 26.38 29.74 -8.69
CA GLY A 490 27.41 28.71 -8.50
C GLY A 490 27.18 27.34 -9.15
N THR A 491 27.38 27.26 -10.46
CA THR A 491 27.72 26.04 -11.22
C THR A 491 29.11 25.51 -10.87
N SER A 492 29.23 24.21 -10.54
CA SER A 492 30.46 23.39 -10.67
C SER A 492 30.19 21.91 -10.30
N PRO A 493 30.99 20.93 -10.78
CA PRO A 493 30.51 19.92 -11.72
C PRO A 493 30.24 18.51 -11.16
N SER A 494 29.65 17.70 -12.03
CA SER A 494 29.14 16.34 -11.88
C SER A 494 30.08 15.32 -11.24
N ARG A 495 29.64 14.75 -10.11
CA ARG A 495 30.08 13.44 -9.58
C ARG A 495 29.49 12.28 -10.41
N ARG A 496 29.97 12.12 -11.64
CA ARG A 496 29.55 11.01 -12.52
C ARG A 496 30.75 10.21 -13.04
N GLU A 497 31.73 9.90 -12.19
CA GLU A 497 32.90 9.13 -12.65
C GLU A 497 33.62 8.30 -11.57
N ALA A 498 32.86 7.65 -10.68
CA ALA A 498 33.45 6.74 -9.69
C ALA A 498 32.53 5.55 -9.39
N ARG A 499 32.22 4.74 -10.41
CA ARG A 499 31.66 3.38 -10.30
C ARG A 499 31.82 2.63 -11.64
N ARG A 500 33.07 2.37 -12.03
CA ARG A 500 33.40 1.38 -13.08
C ARG A 500 34.63 0.61 -12.61
N ARG A 501 34.35 -0.57 -12.04
CA ARG A 501 35.22 -1.71 -11.66
C ARG A 501 34.35 -2.45 -10.66
N THR A 502 33.58 -3.47 -11.01
CA THR A 502 33.93 -4.71 -11.69
C THR A 502 32.66 -5.32 -12.32
N SER A 503 32.71 -5.72 -13.59
CA SER A 503 31.75 -6.65 -14.18
C SER A 503 32.36 -7.33 -15.39
N PRO A 504 31.99 -8.58 -15.67
CA PRO A 504 32.71 -9.44 -16.61
C PRO A 504 32.54 -8.93 -18.03
N ALA A 505 33.65 -8.95 -18.75
CA ALA A 505 33.71 -8.63 -20.16
C ALA A 505 32.75 -9.51 -20.98
N ALA A 506 32.15 -8.87 -21.99
CA ALA A 506 31.77 -9.42 -23.30
C ALA A 506 30.32 -9.25 -23.74
N TRP A 507 29.61 -8.15 -23.44
CA TRP A 507 28.39 -7.81 -24.21
C TRP A 507 28.29 -6.29 -24.41
N GLY A 508 28.09 -5.86 -25.67
CA GLY A 508 28.21 -4.48 -26.12
C GLY A 508 27.34 -3.45 -25.39
N SER A 509 27.83 -2.21 -25.35
CA SER A 509 27.17 -1.07 -24.72
C SER A 509 25.76 -0.82 -25.30
N PRO A 510 24.79 -0.35 -24.48
CA PRO A 510 23.41 -0.08 -24.92
C PRO A 510 23.29 0.94 -26.07
N GLU A 511 24.33 1.72 -26.34
CA GLU A 511 24.38 2.67 -27.46
C GLU A 511 24.45 2.00 -28.83
N THR A 512 25.06 0.81 -28.96
CA THR A 512 25.11 0.09 -30.25
C THR A 512 23.84 -0.70 -30.56
N GLU A 513 22.99 -0.96 -29.56
CA GLU A 513 21.69 -1.63 -29.75
C GLU A 513 20.67 -0.76 -30.49
N GLY A 514 20.79 0.57 -30.43
CA GLY A 514 19.89 1.49 -31.13
C GLY A 514 19.94 1.34 -32.65
N ALA A 515 21.08 0.89 -33.19
CA ALA A 515 21.30 0.72 -34.62
C ALA A 515 20.78 -0.62 -35.19
N LEU A 516 20.40 -1.57 -34.34
CA LEU A 516 19.90 -2.87 -34.80
C LEU A 516 18.45 -2.77 -35.30
N PRO A 517 18.08 -3.52 -36.35
CA PRO A 517 16.69 -3.70 -36.73
C PRO A 517 15.84 -4.13 -35.54
N LEU A 518 14.60 -3.65 -35.45
CA LEU A 518 13.71 -3.89 -34.31
C LEU A 518 13.55 -5.38 -33.98
N GLN A 519 13.56 -6.25 -34.98
CA GLN A 519 13.53 -7.71 -34.81
C GLN A 519 14.70 -8.22 -33.97
N GLU A 520 15.92 -7.77 -34.26
CA GLU A 520 17.13 -8.19 -33.55
C GLU A 520 17.19 -7.58 -32.15
N ARG A 521 16.72 -6.35 -31.98
CA ARG A 521 16.56 -5.73 -30.65
C ARG A 521 15.63 -6.56 -29.76
N ILE A 522 14.47 -6.97 -30.28
CA ILE A 522 13.51 -7.80 -29.54
C ILE A 522 14.14 -9.16 -29.17
N LEU A 523 14.81 -9.81 -30.12
CA LEU A 523 15.43 -11.12 -29.86
C LEU A 523 16.57 -11.03 -28.84
N ALA A 524 17.43 -10.01 -28.92
CA ALA A 524 18.48 -9.77 -27.94
C ALA A 524 17.89 -9.55 -26.53
N ARG A 525 16.75 -8.86 -26.41
CA ARG A 525 16.08 -8.65 -25.12
C ARG A 525 15.46 -9.93 -24.56
N VAL A 526 14.78 -10.71 -25.39
CA VAL A 526 14.24 -12.02 -24.97
C VAL A 526 15.35 -13.02 -24.65
N ALA A 527 16.52 -12.93 -25.30
CA ALA A 527 17.70 -13.73 -24.97
C ALA A 527 18.22 -13.41 -23.57
N ARG A 528 18.27 -12.13 -23.20
CA ARG A 528 18.74 -11.67 -21.87
C ARG A 528 17.74 -11.96 -20.77
N VAL A 529 16.45 -11.80 -21.05
CA VAL A 529 15.36 -12.02 -20.09
C VAL A 529 14.30 -12.88 -20.78
N PRO A 530 14.40 -14.21 -20.66
CA PRO A 530 13.39 -15.11 -21.19
C PRO A 530 12.03 -14.90 -20.51
N GLY A 531 10.94 -15.06 -21.26
CA GLY A 531 9.59 -15.00 -20.70
C GLY A 531 9.02 -13.59 -20.53
N LEU A 532 9.54 -12.60 -21.26
CA LEU A 532 8.99 -11.24 -21.30
C LEU A 532 7.59 -11.22 -21.92
N THR A 533 6.75 -10.34 -21.40
CA THR A 533 5.43 -10.01 -21.96
C THR A 533 5.54 -8.95 -23.06
N CYS A 534 4.47 -8.81 -23.86
CA CYS A 534 4.40 -7.77 -24.89
C CYS A 534 4.50 -6.35 -24.32
N MET A 535 4.11 -6.10 -23.06
CA MET A 535 4.22 -4.79 -22.42
C MET A 535 5.65 -4.50 -21.98
N GLU A 536 6.33 -5.46 -21.38
CA GLU A 536 7.73 -5.29 -20.95
C GLU A 536 8.65 -5.08 -22.16
N LEU A 537 8.40 -5.81 -23.27
CA LEU A 537 9.11 -5.58 -24.53
C LEU A 537 8.85 -4.18 -25.11
N ALA A 538 7.64 -3.63 -24.91
CA ALA A 538 7.29 -2.27 -25.30
C ALA A 538 8.07 -1.22 -24.52
N GLU A 539 8.13 -1.38 -23.21
CA GLU A 539 8.91 -0.51 -22.33
C GLU A 539 10.42 -0.60 -22.63
N MET A 540 10.96 -1.81 -22.80
CA MET A 540 12.39 -2.01 -23.06
C MET A 540 12.86 -1.55 -24.43
N THR A 541 11.97 -1.46 -25.43
CA THR A 541 12.33 -1.00 -26.78
C THR A 541 11.93 0.44 -27.05
N ASP A 542 11.29 1.10 -26.07
CA ASP A 542 10.71 2.44 -26.18
C ASP A 542 9.76 2.59 -27.38
N LEU A 543 8.89 1.59 -27.56
CA LEU A 543 7.90 1.56 -28.64
C LEU A 543 6.52 1.21 -28.09
N PRO A 544 5.44 1.80 -28.64
CA PRO A 544 4.09 1.46 -28.21
C PRO A 544 3.75 0.00 -28.54
N VAL A 545 2.94 -0.63 -27.69
CA VAL A 545 2.49 -2.03 -27.84
C VAL A 545 1.90 -2.30 -29.24
N ALA A 546 1.25 -1.31 -29.86
CA ALA A 546 0.71 -1.42 -31.22
C ALA A 546 1.79 -1.61 -32.29
N GLY A 547 2.98 -1.01 -32.12
CA GLY A 547 4.10 -1.12 -33.06
C GLY A 547 4.85 -2.46 -32.96
N ILE A 548 4.87 -3.07 -31.78
CA ILE A 548 5.62 -4.31 -31.53
C ILE A 548 4.82 -5.57 -31.88
N LYS A 549 3.50 -5.54 -31.69
CA LYS A 549 2.62 -6.71 -31.93
C LYS A 549 2.79 -7.34 -33.33
N PRO A 550 2.87 -6.57 -34.44
CA PRO A 550 3.14 -7.13 -35.76
C PRO A 550 4.49 -7.85 -35.84
N VAL A 551 5.53 -7.28 -35.25
CA VAL A 551 6.90 -7.83 -35.26
C VAL A 551 6.97 -9.13 -34.44
N LEU A 552 6.35 -9.16 -33.26
CA LEU A 552 6.26 -10.39 -32.46
C LEU A 552 5.46 -11.48 -33.17
N ARG A 553 4.38 -11.14 -33.87
CA ARG A 553 3.61 -12.09 -34.68
C ARG A 553 4.47 -12.67 -35.80
N ASP A 554 5.27 -11.84 -36.48
CA ASP A 554 6.18 -12.27 -37.53
C ASP A 554 7.31 -13.17 -36.98
N LEU A 555 7.94 -12.79 -35.85
CA LEU A 555 8.98 -13.58 -35.20
C LEU A 555 8.48 -14.95 -34.71
N VAL A 556 7.26 -15.01 -34.16
CA VAL A 556 6.61 -16.27 -33.78
C VAL A 556 6.27 -17.12 -35.01
N ARG A 557 5.75 -16.49 -36.08
CA ARG A 557 5.45 -17.18 -37.35
C ARG A 557 6.70 -17.76 -38.00
N LYS A 558 7.82 -17.04 -37.97
CA LYS A 558 9.14 -17.48 -38.45
C LYS A 558 9.84 -18.47 -37.52
N GLY A 559 9.22 -18.83 -36.39
CA GLY A 559 9.81 -19.74 -35.41
C GLY A 559 11.01 -19.17 -34.65
N ARG A 560 11.30 -17.87 -34.75
CA ARG A 560 12.37 -17.20 -33.98
C ARG A 560 11.97 -16.88 -32.54
N LEU A 561 10.68 -16.94 -32.21
CA LEU A 561 10.13 -16.85 -30.86
C LEU A 561 9.05 -17.92 -30.63
N ARG A 562 8.91 -18.37 -29.39
CA ARG A 562 7.79 -19.20 -28.89
C ARG A 562 6.92 -18.34 -27.97
N LYS A 563 5.60 -18.56 -28.02
CA LYS A 563 4.62 -17.90 -27.14
C LYS A 563 4.00 -18.92 -26.18
N THR A 564 3.87 -18.57 -24.90
CA THR A 564 3.14 -19.36 -23.89
C THR A 564 2.09 -18.49 -23.18
N GLY A 565 0.89 -19.05 -22.93
CA GLY A 565 -0.26 -18.37 -22.29
C GLY A 565 -1.39 -17.99 -23.27
N LEU A 566 -2.65 -18.04 -22.79
CA LEU A 566 -3.83 -18.09 -23.65
C LEU A 566 -4.47 -16.74 -24.04
N THR A 567 -4.30 -15.64 -23.31
CA THR A 567 -4.93 -14.34 -23.71
C THR A 567 -4.41 -13.10 -22.99
N ARG A 568 -4.10 -13.17 -21.69
CA ARG A 568 -3.49 -12.08 -20.91
C ARG A 568 -2.21 -12.60 -20.27
N GLY A 569 -1.13 -11.84 -20.40
CA GLY A 569 0.20 -12.25 -19.92
C GLY A 569 0.91 -13.27 -20.81
N THR A 570 0.67 -13.26 -22.13
CA THR A 570 1.45 -14.09 -23.07
C THR A 570 2.93 -13.74 -22.95
N ARG A 571 3.76 -14.74 -22.65
CA ARG A 571 5.21 -14.62 -22.49
C ARG A 571 5.92 -15.14 -23.73
N TYR A 572 7.01 -14.48 -24.12
CA TYR A 572 7.80 -14.80 -25.30
C TYR A 572 9.16 -15.37 -24.89
N TRP A 573 9.59 -16.42 -25.59
CA TRP A 573 10.80 -17.17 -25.32
C TRP A 573 11.56 -17.43 -26.62
N LEU A 574 12.89 -17.55 -26.57
CA LEU A 574 13.65 -18.10 -27.70
C LEU A 574 13.35 -19.60 -27.85
N PRO A 575 13.38 -20.15 -29.07
CA PRO A 575 13.34 -21.59 -29.29
C PRO A 575 14.40 -22.30 -28.42
N GLY A 576 14.02 -23.34 -27.68
CA GLY A 576 14.92 -24.06 -26.78
C GLY A 576 15.05 -23.49 -25.36
N SER A 577 14.61 -22.24 -25.12
CA SER A 577 14.63 -21.61 -23.78
C SER A 577 13.30 -21.74 -23.01
N VAL A 578 12.30 -22.42 -23.59
CA VAL A 578 11.01 -22.59 -22.93
C VAL A 578 11.21 -23.50 -21.71
N PRO A 579 10.86 -23.06 -20.49
CA PRO A 579 10.93 -23.94 -19.33
C PRO A 579 10.07 -25.17 -19.62
N LYS A 580 10.67 -26.36 -19.46
CA LYS A 580 9.94 -27.63 -19.59
C LYS A 580 8.78 -27.54 -18.61
N THR A 581 7.56 -27.45 -19.12
CA THR A 581 6.34 -27.38 -18.32
C THR A 581 6.24 -28.67 -17.51
N GLY A 582 6.68 -28.61 -16.26
CA GLY A 582 6.82 -29.77 -15.39
C GLY A 582 7.42 -29.47 -14.01
N ASP A 583 8.05 -28.30 -13.79
CA ASP A 583 8.61 -27.94 -12.49
C ASP A 583 8.04 -26.60 -11.99
N PRO A 584 7.03 -26.61 -11.09
CA PRO A 584 6.38 -25.39 -10.62
C PRO A 584 7.15 -24.61 -9.55
N ASP A 585 8.28 -25.10 -9.01
CA ASP A 585 8.96 -24.50 -7.85
C ASP A 585 10.41 -24.02 -8.13
N GLY A 586 10.63 -23.37 -9.27
CA GLY A 586 11.96 -22.93 -9.70
C GLY A 586 12.12 -21.43 -9.99
N VAL A 587 11.60 -20.55 -9.11
CA VAL A 587 12.05 -19.13 -8.94
C VAL A 587 11.89 -18.73 -7.49
#